data_AF-A0A1H6LNB0-F1
#
_entry.id   AF-A0A1H6LNB0-F1
#
_cell.length_a   1.000
_cell.length_b   1.000
_cell.length_c   1.000
_cell.angle_alpha   90.00
_cell.angle_beta   90.00
_cell.angle_gamma   90.00
#
_symmetry.space_group_name_H-M   'P 1'
#
loop_
_entity.id
_entity.type
_entity.pdbx_description
1 polymer ?
#
loop_
_entity_poly.entity_id
_entity_poly.type
_entity_poly.pdbx_seq_one_letter_code
_entity_poly.pdbx_strand_id
1 'polypeptide(L)'
;MAYPLIKKTGTISGMPIVASDSVTYTVTAVGRRAQDTATVVITVGVGNINLAFGKHATQSSIYLYHDIIPVASYAVDGNTDGYFLNKSTTHTKYEQGAWWQVDLGGKKNINEIIIHNRTDCCVNRLSNYQVSISNKADFSTHTYQQDFHVAPNPKTNIKLDAPGKQGRYVRIQLLDKNYLSLAEVQVMGVDPLRFPEVDTSSAKNDFGGFYNAPSYPNLSDFATLQADGSIKAWGDSNSGGSDTPAVSGYTKIYSTRYAFATLKDDGSIKAWGDSNSGGSDAPAGSGYIKIYSTMYAFAALKDDGSITAWGAPGWGGSDAPAGNGYTNIYSTRYAFAALKDNGSIKEWGLSGLVDSGAPAGNGYTNIYSTRYAFAALKDDGSIKAWGTPGWGGSDAPTGSGYTNIYSNSSAFAALKDDGSIKVWGAPGWGGSDAPTGSGYTKIYSNARAFAALKADGSIKAWGDSGFGGIGAPTDKGYTEIYSTNSAFAALKADGSIKAWGDSGFGGIGAPTDKGYTEIYSNVAAFTAIKADGSIRTWGNPEYRVK
;
A
#
# COMPACT_ATOMS: atom_id res chain seq x y z
N MET A 1 -39.16 16.92 8.80
CA MET A 1 -39.06 18.39 8.84
C MET A 1 -37.68 18.77 8.34
N ALA A 2 -37.61 19.54 7.25
CA ALA A 2 -36.36 19.97 6.64
C ALA A 2 -35.91 21.29 7.28
N TYR A 3 -34.68 21.35 7.80
CA TYR A 3 -34.04 22.61 8.19
C TYR A 3 -33.23 23.15 7.01
N PRO A 4 -33.25 24.47 6.75
CA PRO A 4 -32.61 25.06 5.58
C PRO A 4 -31.08 25.09 5.76
N LEU A 5 -30.36 24.62 4.74
CA LEU A 5 -28.90 24.66 4.66
C LEU A 5 -28.42 26.07 4.28
N ILE A 6 -27.69 26.73 5.18
CA ILE A 6 -26.88 27.91 4.84
C ILE A 6 -25.64 27.39 4.09
N LYS A 7 -25.61 27.59 2.76
CA LYS A 7 -24.45 27.33 1.91
C LYS A 7 -23.49 28.53 1.98
N LYS A 8 -22.20 28.28 2.21
CA LYS A 8 -21.12 29.18 1.79
C LYS A 8 -20.01 28.37 1.11
N THR A 9 -19.48 28.93 0.03
CA THR A 9 -18.48 28.35 -0.89
C THR A 9 -17.19 29.18 -0.83
N GLY A 10 -16.04 28.54 -1.00
CA GLY A 10 -14.76 29.18 -1.33
C GLY A 10 -14.33 28.80 -2.75
N THR A 11 -13.58 29.67 -3.42
CA THR A 11 -13.03 29.46 -4.77
C THR A 11 -11.51 29.36 -4.64
N ILE A 12 -10.89 28.38 -5.27
CA ILE A 12 -9.43 28.31 -5.42
C ILE A 12 -9.07 29.14 -6.66
N SER A 13 -8.42 30.28 -6.48
CA SER A 13 -7.78 31.01 -7.58
C SER A 13 -6.42 31.56 -7.13
N GLY A 14 -5.40 31.32 -7.95
CA GLY A 14 -4.03 31.80 -7.75
C GLY A 14 -3.10 31.19 -8.80
N MET A 15 -2.20 32.00 -9.37
CA MET A 15 -1.15 31.48 -10.26
C MET A 15 -0.13 30.65 -9.47
N PRO A 16 0.47 29.60 -10.06
CA PRO A 16 1.56 28.86 -9.42
C PRO A 16 2.72 29.83 -9.15
N ILE A 17 3.03 30.10 -7.89
CA ILE A 17 4.22 30.86 -7.52
C ILE A 17 5.41 29.90 -7.54
N VAL A 18 6.43 30.28 -8.28
CA VAL A 18 7.68 29.55 -8.44
C VAL A 18 8.39 29.41 -7.08
N ALA A 19 8.82 28.18 -6.81
CA ALA A 19 9.70 27.67 -5.75
C ALA A 19 10.39 28.69 -4.81
N SER A 20 10.10 28.58 -3.50
CA SER A 20 11.07 28.64 -2.37
C SER A 20 10.37 28.62 -1.00
N ASP A 21 9.08 28.97 -0.92
CA ASP A 21 8.36 29.06 0.35
C ASP A 21 7.24 28.02 0.50
N SER A 22 7.02 27.56 1.74
CA SER A 22 5.91 26.68 2.11
C SER A 22 4.57 27.37 1.83
N VAL A 23 3.79 26.84 0.90
CA VAL A 23 2.42 27.32 0.66
C VAL A 23 1.49 26.61 1.62
N THR A 24 0.78 27.37 2.46
CA THR A 24 -0.29 26.85 3.32
C THR A 24 -1.58 26.82 2.53
N TYR A 25 -2.09 25.63 2.25
CA TYR A 25 -3.46 25.48 1.76
C TYR A 25 -4.42 25.35 2.94
N THR A 26 -5.69 25.68 2.73
CA THR A 26 -6.78 25.45 3.71
C THR A 26 -7.87 24.68 2.99
N VAL A 27 -8.08 23.42 3.38
CA VAL A 27 -9.14 22.58 2.84
C VAL A 27 -10.21 22.36 3.91
N THR A 28 -11.45 22.74 3.61
CA THR A 28 -12.62 22.56 4.48
C THR A 28 -13.42 21.32 4.06
N ALA A 29 -13.51 20.33 4.94
CA ALA A 29 -14.35 19.14 4.76
C ALA A 29 -15.48 19.10 5.79
N VAL A 30 -16.68 18.65 5.39
CA VAL A 30 -17.88 18.60 6.23
C VAL A 30 -18.28 17.14 6.47
N GLY A 31 -18.37 16.73 7.73
CA GLY A 31 -18.76 15.37 8.13
C GLY A 31 -20.27 15.13 8.15
N ARG A 32 -20.67 13.85 8.29
CA ARG A 32 -22.09 13.40 8.25
C ARG A 32 -22.94 13.76 9.48
N ARG A 33 -22.35 14.27 10.57
CA ARG A 33 -23.07 14.52 11.84
C ARG A 33 -22.76 15.86 12.53
N ALA A 34 -21.84 16.67 12.02
CA ALA A 34 -21.58 18.03 12.52
C ALA A 34 -20.96 18.93 11.45
N GLN A 35 -21.19 20.24 11.56
CA GLN A 35 -20.49 21.26 10.78
C GLN A 35 -19.08 21.43 11.36
N ASP A 36 -18.17 20.54 10.97
CA ASP A 36 -16.77 20.70 11.36
C ASP A 36 -16.00 21.39 10.24
N THR A 37 -15.17 22.36 10.64
CA THR A 37 -14.29 23.09 9.72
C THR A 37 -12.89 22.50 9.88
N ALA A 38 -12.50 21.59 9.01
CA ALA A 38 -11.09 21.20 8.93
C ALA A 38 -10.27 22.35 8.33
N THR A 39 -9.13 22.67 8.94
CA THR A 39 -8.06 23.45 8.30
C THR A 39 -6.92 22.48 8.05
N VAL A 40 -6.88 21.89 6.85
CA VAL A 40 -5.71 21.10 6.45
C VAL A 40 -4.62 22.07 6.01
N VAL A 41 -3.62 22.29 6.87
CA VAL A 41 -2.36 22.92 6.48
C VAL A 41 -1.61 21.90 5.63
N ILE A 42 -1.81 21.95 4.32
CA ILE A 42 -0.94 21.22 3.41
C ILE A 42 0.36 22.01 3.38
N THR A 43 1.37 21.55 4.13
CA THR A 43 2.74 21.92 3.79
C THR A 43 3.08 21.09 2.56
N VAL A 44 3.16 21.70 1.38
CA VAL A 44 3.80 21.04 0.24
C VAL A 44 5.22 20.75 0.69
N GLY A 45 5.49 19.48 0.99
CA GLY A 45 6.70 19.04 1.64
C GLY A 45 7.90 19.31 0.73
N VAL A 46 8.61 20.41 1.00
CA VAL A 46 9.98 20.62 0.57
C VAL A 46 10.86 19.72 1.46
N GLY A 47 10.90 18.44 1.13
CA GLY A 47 11.78 17.46 1.77
C GLY A 47 12.07 16.31 0.81
N ASN A 48 13.34 16.00 0.61
CA ASN A 48 13.73 14.79 -0.13
C ASN A 48 13.35 13.57 0.71
N ILE A 49 12.45 12.73 0.20
CA ILE A 49 12.01 11.48 0.83
C ILE A 49 12.43 10.27 0.00
N ASN A 50 12.60 9.10 0.62
CA ASN A 50 12.78 7.85 -0.11
C ASN A 50 11.43 7.39 -0.71
N LEU A 51 11.22 7.69 -1.98
CA LEU A 51 10.03 7.33 -2.75
C LEU A 51 9.87 5.83 -2.97
N ALA A 52 10.95 5.05 -2.85
CA ALA A 52 10.93 3.61 -3.06
C ALA A 52 10.56 2.82 -1.80
N PHE A 53 10.61 3.43 -0.62
CA PHE A 53 10.37 2.75 0.66
C PHE A 53 8.99 2.06 0.70
N GLY A 54 8.99 0.75 0.93
CA GLY A 54 7.81 -0.11 0.99
C GLY A 54 7.07 -0.28 -0.34
N LYS A 55 7.63 0.19 -1.46
CA LYS A 55 6.99 0.08 -2.78
C LYS A 55 7.19 -1.31 -3.38
N HIS A 56 6.34 -1.66 -4.33
CA HIS A 56 6.44 -2.94 -5.03
C HIS A 56 7.70 -3.00 -5.89
N ALA A 57 8.58 -3.95 -5.58
CA ALA A 57 9.82 -4.20 -6.30
C ALA A 57 9.84 -5.62 -6.88
N THR A 58 10.47 -5.77 -8.04
CA THR A 58 10.68 -7.04 -8.73
C THR A 58 12.14 -7.20 -9.12
N GLN A 59 12.57 -8.44 -9.35
CA GLN A 59 13.90 -8.75 -9.85
C GLN A 59 13.81 -9.85 -10.91
N SER A 60 14.80 -9.91 -11.78
CA SER A 60 14.83 -10.83 -12.93
C SER A 60 14.72 -12.30 -12.54
N SER A 61 15.26 -12.67 -11.39
CA SER A 61 15.17 -14.01 -10.82
C SER A 61 15.52 -13.99 -9.33
N ILE A 62 15.26 -15.10 -8.63
CA ILE A 62 15.63 -15.28 -7.22
C ILE A 62 16.61 -16.45 -7.12
N TYR A 63 17.74 -16.24 -6.44
CA TYR A 63 18.68 -17.31 -6.09
C TYR A 63 18.59 -17.62 -4.59
N LEU A 64 18.10 -18.82 -4.28
CA LEU A 64 18.01 -19.32 -2.92
C LEU A 64 19.40 -19.73 -2.42
N TYR A 65 19.75 -19.32 -1.20
CA TYR A 65 20.98 -19.75 -0.54
C TYR A 65 20.65 -20.27 0.85
N HIS A 66 20.71 -21.59 1.02
CA HIS A 66 20.23 -22.26 2.24
C HIS A 66 18.79 -21.83 2.57
N ASP A 67 18.58 -21.29 3.77
CA ASP A 67 17.27 -20.87 4.29
C ASP A 67 16.97 -19.38 4.02
N ILE A 68 17.79 -18.72 3.19
CA ILE A 68 17.64 -17.30 2.84
C ILE A 68 16.94 -17.19 1.49
N ILE A 69 15.83 -16.45 1.46
CA ILE A 69 15.06 -16.13 0.25
C ILE A 69 15.23 -14.63 -0.04
N PRO A 70 16.24 -14.23 -0.85
CA PRO A 70 16.61 -12.84 -1.03
C PRO A 70 15.71 -12.15 -2.07
N VAL A 71 14.50 -11.81 -1.64
CA VAL A 71 13.44 -11.19 -2.48
C VAL A 71 13.74 -9.75 -2.84
N ALA A 72 13.13 -9.25 -3.93
CA ALA A 72 13.34 -7.88 -4.40
C ALA A 72 12.93 -6.80 -3.40
N SER A 73 11.95 -7.08 -2.53
CA SER A 73 11.45 -6.12 -1.54
C SER A 73 12.46 -5.77 -0.44
N TYR A 74 13.52 -6.57 -0.26
CA TYR A 74 14.59 -6.23 0.69
C TYR A 74 15.30 -4.94 0.33
N ALA A 75 15.43 -4.61 -0.98
CA ALA A 75 16.06 -3.37 -1.39
C ALA A 75 15.17 -2.11 -1.25
N VAL A 76 14.00 -2.22 -0.61
CA VAL A 76 13.06 -1.12 -0.39
C VAL A 76 12.43 -1.17 1.00
N ASP A 77 12.96 -1.97 1.93
CA ASP A 77 12.42 -2.11 3.28
C ASP A 77 13.04 -1.13 4.28
N GLY A 78 14.05 -0.36 3.84
CA GLY A 78 14.78 0.62 4.65
C GLY A 78 15.97 0.05 5.41
N ASN A 79 16.25 -1.25 5.31
CA ASN A 79 17.41 -1.88 5.93
C ASN A 79 18.63 -1.81 5.01
N THR A 80 19.64 -1.03 5.40
CA THR A 80 20.84 -0.82 4.59
C THR A 80 21.95 -1.85 4.84
N ASP A 81 21.66 -2.94 5.56
CA ASP A 81 22.66 -3.93 5.91
C ASP A 81 23.09 -4.79 4.70
N GLY A 82 24.32 -4.58 4.25
CA GLY A 82 24.89 -5.33 3.12
C GLY A 82 25.41 -6.72 3.47
N TYR A 83 25.36 -7.18 4.72
CA TYR A 83 25.82 -8.51 5.09
C TYR A 83 24.77 -9.56 4.72
N PHE A 84 25.06 -10.42 3.74
CA PHE A 84 24.05 -11.30 3.12
C PHE A 84 23.39 -12.26 4.12
N LEU A 85 24.14 -12.75 5.11
CA LEU A 85 23.59 -13.68 6.11
C LEU A 85 22.63 -13.00 7.11
N ASN A 86 22.58 -11.66 7.14
CA ASN A 86 21.60 -10.91 7.92
C ASN A 86 20.26 -10.74 7.19
N LYS A 87 20.09 -11.38 6.02
CA LYS A 87 18.82 -11.45 5.25
C LYS A 87 18.25 -10.09 4.83
N SER A 88 19.12 -9.11 4.61
CA SER A 88 18.76 -7.75 4.19
C SER A 88 19.14 -7.44 2.75
N THR A 89 19.54 -8.43 1.95
CA THR A 89 20.04 -8.22 0.59
C THR A 89 19.28 -9.03 -0.44
N THR A 90 18.96 -8.44 -1.58
CA THR A 90 18.44 -9.14 -2.76
C THR A 90 19.51 -10.03 -3.40
N HIS A 91 19.10 -11.03 -4.20
CA HIS A 91 20.04 -11.88 -4.92
C HIS A 91 19.35 -12.56 -6.12
N THR A 92 19.79 -12.20 -7.31
CA THR A 92 19.36 -12.87 -8.55
C THR A 92 20.14 -14.16 -8.78
N LYS A 93 19.76 -14.94 -9.78
CA LYS A 93 20.60 -16.02 -10.34
C LYS A 93 21.74 -15.42 -11.16
N TYR A 94 22.68 -16.29 -11.56
CA TYR A 94 23.76 -15.92 -12.48
C TYR A 94 23.24 -15.83 -13.91
N GLU A 95 22.98 -14.61 -14.37
CA GLU A 95 22.34 -14.40 -15.67
C GLU A 95 22.83 -13.13 -16.35
N GLN A 96 22.69 -13.09 -17.68
CA GLN A 96 23.10 -11.94 -18.48
C GLN A 96 22.13 -10.80 -18.21
N GLY A 97 22.66 -9.67 -17.77
CA GLY A 97 21.85 -8.48 -17.54
C GLY A 97 20.81 -8.63 -16.44
N ALA A 98 21.15 -9.36 -15.37
CA ALA A 98 20.33 -9.47 -14.18
C ALA A 98 19.90 -8.08 -13.68
N TRP A 99 18.65 -7.95 -13.26
CA TRP A 99 18.08 -6.63 -12.93
C TRP A 99 17.19 -6.67 -11.70
N TRP A 100 17.10 -5.51 -11.06
CA TRP A 100 16.17 -5.19 -9.99
C TRP A 100 15.42 -3.90 -10.35
N GLN A 101 14.13 -3.82 -10.03
CA GLN A 101 13.27 -2.71 -10.39
C GLN A 101 12.24 -2.39 -9.30
N VAL A 102 11.93 -1.11 -9.10
CA VAL A 102 10.83 -0.64 -8.25
C VAL A 102 9.79 0.14 -9.05
N ASP A 103 8.51 -0.05 -8.73
CA ASP A 103 7.39 0.80 -9.15
C ASP A 103 7.05 1.79 -8.03
N LEU A 104 7.27 3.10 -8.26
CA LEU A 104 7.01 4.15 -7.28
C LEU A 104 5.51 4.41 -7.03
N GLY A 105 4.63 3.74 -7.78
CA GLY A 105 3.17 3.88 -7.70
C GLY A 105 2.60 4.99 -8.58
N GLY A 106 3.46 5.85 -9.11
CA GLY A 106 3.09 6.97 -9.96
C GLY A 106 4.33 7.68 -10.50
N LYS A 107 4.14 8.66 -11.38
CA LYS A 107 5.24 9.47 -11.91
C LYS A 107 5.71 10.45 -10.83
N LYS A 108 6.92 10.28 -10.33
CA LYS A 108 7.51 11.12 -9.28
C LYS A 108 8.68 11.95 -9.82
N ASN A 109 9.05 13.03 -9.12
CA ASN A 109 10.26 13.79 -9.42
C ASN A 109 11.41 13.26 -8.56
N ILE A 110 12.43 12.69 -9.21
CA ILE A 110 13.55 12.02 -8.56
C ILE A 110 14.76 12.94 -8.64
N ASN A 111 15.41 13.16 -7.50
CA ASN A 111 16.55 14.08 -7.35
C ASN A 111 17.85 13.30 -7.14
N GLU A 112 17.79 12.14 -6.48
CA GLU A 112 18.96 11.33 -6.17
C GLU A 112 18.58 9.85 -6.06
N ILE A 113 19.47 8.95 -6.46
CA ILE A 113 19.34 7.50 -6.24
C ILE A 113 20.54 7.05 -5.41
N ILE A 114 20.27 6.45 -4.25
CA ILE A 114 21.29 5.91 -3.35
C ILE A 114 21.21 4.39 -3.44
N ILE A 115 22.32 3.75 -3.79
CA ILE A 115 22.40 2.30 -3.92
C ILE A 115 23.34 1.78 -2.85
N HIS A 116 22.80 1.03 -1.89
CA HIS A 116 23.56 0.27 -0.92
C HIS A 116 23.78 -1.14 -1.46
N ASN A 117 25.04 -1.54 -1.55
CA ASN A 117 25.48 -2.81 -2.11
C ASN A 117 25.60 -3.86 -0.99
N ARG A 118 25.69 -5.11 -1.39
CA ARG A 118 26.19 -6.19 -0.55
C ARG A 118 27.64 -5.91 -0.13
N THR A 119 27.99 -6.06 1.15
CA THR A 119 29.25 -5.59 1.75
C THR A 119 30.19 -6.72 2.22
N ASP A 120 29.78 -7.98 2.11
CA ASP A 120 30.58 -9.15 2.48
C ASP A 120 31.50 -9.63 1.32
N CYS A 121 31.67 -10.94 1.11
CA CYS A 121 32.60 -11.53 0.13
C CYS A 121 32.29 -11.26 -1.36
N CYS A 122 31.26 -10.46 -1.69
CA CYS A 122 30.73 -10.37 -3.05
C CYS A 122 30.56 -8.95 -3.59
N VAL A 123 31.12 -7.93 -2.94
CA VAL A 123 30.94 -6.50 -3.28
C VAL A 123 31.16 -6.22 -4.78
N ASN A 124 32.18 -6.83 -5.37
CA ASN A 124 32.58 -6.59 -6.76
C ASN A 124 31.57 -7.09 -7.81
N ARG A 125 30.51 -7.79 -7.43
CA ARG A 125 29.50 -8.27 -8.40
C ARG A 125 28.67 -7.13 -8.99
N LEU A 126 28.53 -6.01 -8.27
CA LEU A 126 27.89 -4.78 -8.76
C LEU A 126 28.92 -3.81 -9.39
N SER A 127 29.97 -4.31 -10.04
CA SER A 127 31.01 -3.44 -10.62
C SER A 127 30.67 -2.91 -12.00
N ASN A 128 29.66 -3.43 -12.69
CA ASN A 128 29.37 -3.10 -14.07
C ASN A 128 27.86 -3.10 -14.32
N TYR A 129 27.22 -1.96 -14.08
CA TYR A 129 25.77 -1.85 -14.03
C TYR A 129 25.27 -0.52 -14.59
N GLN A 130 24.02 -0.51 -14.99
CA GLN A 130 23.28 0.64 -15.47
C GLN A 130 22.19 1.01 -14.47
N VAL A 131 22.00 2.31 -14.28
CA VAL A 131 20.87 2.87 -13.55
C VAL A 131 19.98 3.61 -14.52
N SER A 132 18.70 3.24 -14.51
CA SER A 132 17.72 3.71 -15.47
C SER A 132 16.46 4.20 -14.77
N ILE A 133 15.85 5.25 -15.30
CA ILE A 133 14.55 5.77 -14.87
C ILE A 133 13.60 5.76 -16.07
N SER A 134 12.38 5.27 -15.88
CA SER A 134 11.36 5.19 -16.94
C SER A 134 9.96 5.51 -16.42
N ASN A 135 9.05 5.86 -17.35
CA ASN A 135 7.62 5.89 -17.08
C ASN A 135 6.92 4.56 -17.48
N LYS A 136 7.65 3.61 -18.08
CA LYS A 136 7.13 2.32 -18.52
C LYS A 136 7.85 1.19 -17.81
N ALA A 137 7.09 0.19 -17.37
CA ALA A 137 7.61 -0.97 -16.64
C ALA A 137 8.58 -1.83 -17.47
N ASP A 138 8.49 -1.77 -18.81
CA ASP A 138 9.34 -2.51 -19.74
C ASP A 138 10.68 -1.82 -20.05
N PHE A 139 10.86 -0.57 -19.63
CA PHE A 139 12.04 0.26 -19.94
C PHE A 139 12.31 0.40 -21.46
N SER A 140 11.27 0.35 -22.29
CA SER A 140 11.36 0.66 -23.73
C SER A 140 11.74 2.11 -24.01
N THR A 141 11.54 2.99 -23.03
CA THR A 141 12.01 4.38 -23.04
C THR A 141 12.66 4.73 -21.70
N HIS A 142 13.59 5.68 -21.72
CA HIS A 142 14.33 6.14 -20.54
C HIS A 142 14.24 7.65 -20.41
N THR A 143 13.91 8.14 -19.22
CA THR A 143 14.07 9.56 -18.87
C THR A 143 15.45 9.84 -18.28
N TYR A 144 16.13 8.80 -17.83
CA TYR A 144 17.52 8.82 -17.41
C TYR A 144 18.13 7.43 -17.61
N GLN A 145 19.40 7.39 -17.99
CA GLN A 145 20.18 6.17 -18.15
C GLN A 145 21.66 6.53 -17.99
N GLN A 146 22.36 5.82 -17.11
CA GLN A 146 23.81 5.97 -16.96
C GLN A 146 24.45 4.64 -16.56
N ASP A 147 25.60 4.36 -17.15
CA ASP A 147 26.43 3.19 -16.85
C ASP A 147 27.48 3.53 -15.78
N PHE A 148 27.75 2.56 -14.92
CA PHE A 148 28.66 2.62 -13.79
C PHE A 148 29.58 1.41 -13.83
N HIS A 149 30.88 1.65 -13.68
CA HIS A 149 31.94 0.64 -13.80
C HIS A 149 32.74 0.46 -12.50
N VAL A 150 32.16 0.84 -11.36
CA VAL A 150 32.77 0.73 -10.03
C VAL A 150 31.73 0.20 -9.05
N ALA A 151 32.10 -0.82 -8.27
CA ALA A 151 31.21 -1.39 -7.27
C ALA A 151 30.99 -0.43 -6.09
N PRO A 152 29.73 -0.11 -5.72
CA PRO A 152 29.47 0.66 -4.52
C PRO A 152 29.96 -0.09 -3.28
N ASN A 153 30.67 0.59 -2.36
CA ASN A 153 31.17 -0.03 -1.13
C ASN A 153 31.21 0.98 0.04
N PRO A 154 30.28 0.96 1.00
CA PRO A 154 29.07 0.14 0.99
C PRO A 154 28.01 0.67 0.03
N LYS A 155 28.09 1.96 -0.37
CA LYS A 155 27.06 2.62 -1.18
C LYS A 155 27.61 3.61 -2.19
N THR A 156 26.75 4.03 -3.11
CA THR A 156 26.99 5.15 -4.01
C THR A 156 25.77 6.06 -4.05
N ASN A 157 26.01 7.34 -4.31
CA ASN A 157 25.00 8.38 -4.38
C ASN A 157 25.01 8.97 -5.78
N ILE A 158 23.95 8.73 -6.53
CA ILE A 158 23.77 9.21 -7.90
C ILE A 158 22.88 10.44 -7.84
N LYS A 159 23.49 11.61 -7.84
CA LYS A 159 22.76 12.88 -7.90
C LYS A 159 22.33 13.16 -9.34
N LEU A 160 21.06 13.53 -9.51
CA LEU A 160 20.50 13.86 -10.81
C LEU A 160 20.51 15.38 -11.01
N ASP A 161 20.85 15.83 -12.22
CA ASP A 161 20.90 17.27 -12.53
C ASP A 161 19.54 17.94 -12.30
N ALA A 162 19.56 19.19 -11.81
CA ALA A 162 18.35 19.99 -11.61
C ALA A 162 17.57 20.15 -12.94
N PRO A 163 16.22 20.04 -12.93
CA PRO A 163 15.31 19.99 -11.77
C PRO A 163 15.06 18.57 -11.20
N GLY A 164 15.91 17.59 -11.50
CA GLY A 164 15.68 16.17 -11.25
C GLY A 164 15.23 15.44 -12.52
N LYS A 165 14.88 14.16 -12.40
CA LYS A 165 14.34 13.34 -13.49
C LYS A 165 12.97 12.81 -13.11
N GLN A 166 12.00 12.96 -14.00
CA GLN A 166 10.68 12.39 -13.79
C GLN A 166 10.65 10.91 -14.18
N GLY A 167 10.04 10.07 -13.34
CA GLY A 167 9.87 8.65 -13.62
C GLY A 167 8.92 7.96 -12.65
N ARG A 168 8.36 6.83 -13.08
CA ARG A 168 7.59 5.91 -12.23
C ARG A 168 8.40 4.69 -11.82
N TYR A 169 9.32 4.25 -12.67
CA TYR A 169 10.13 3.07 -12.45
C TYR A 169 11.61 3.44 -12.36
N VAL A 170 12.31 2.81 -11.43
CA VAL A 170 13.77 2.84 -11.34
C VAL A 170 14.28 1.41 -11.47
N ARG A 171 15.31 1.20 -12.30
CA ARG A 171 15.94 -0.12 -12.53
C ARG A 171 17.44 -0.03 -12.35
N ILE A 172 17.98 -1.01 -11.64
CA ILE A 172 19.42 -1.31 -11.54
C ILE A 172 19.65 -2.60 -12.32
N GLN A 173 20.48 -2.57 -13.35
CA GLN A 173 20.68 -3.70 -14.25
C GLN A 173 22.16 -3.92 -14.53
N LEU A 174 22.65 -5.15 -14.42
CA LEU A 174 24.01 -5.48 -14.84
C LEU A 174 24.17 -5.33 -16.35
N LEU A 175 25.36 -4.96 -16.80
CA LEU A 175 25.70 -4.93 -18.23
C LEU A 175 26.30 -6.26 -18.72
N ASP A 176 26.78 -7.08 -17.78
CA ASP A 176 27.39 -8.37 -18.02
C ASP A 176 26.59 -9.52 -17.39
N LYS A 177 27.16 -10.73 -17.45
CA LYS A 177 26.59 -11.93 -16.85
C LYS A 177 27.15 -12.11 -15.44
N ASN A 178 26.35 -11.80 -14.43
CA ASN A 178 26.70 -12.01 -13.04
C ASN A 178 25.45 -12.19 -12.14
N TYR A 179 25.67 -12.35 -10.84
CA TYR A 179 24.61 -12.21 -9.83
C TYR A 179 24.46 -10.74 -9.42
N LEU A 180 23.24 -10.23 -9.38
CA LEU A 180 22.93 -8.91 -8.82
C LEU A 180 22.47 -9.08 -7.37
N SER A 181 23.06 -8.30 -6.45
CA SER A 181 22.66 -8.20 -5.05
C SER A 181 22.68 -6.76 -4.60
N LEU A 182 21.62 -6.34 -3.90
CA LEU A 182 21.43 -4.97 -3.41
C LEU A 182 20.94 -5.04 -1.97
N ALA A 183 21.49 -4.22 -1.08
CA ALA A 183 21.00 -4.10 0.29
C ALA A 183 19.79 -3.17 0.33
N GLU A 184 19.90 -1.98 -0.25
CA GLU A 184 18.82 -0.98 -0.28
C GLU A 184 18.99 -0.08 -1.51
N VAL A 185 17.89 0.30 -2.14
CA VAL A 185 17.84 1.32 -3.19
C VAL A 185 16.90 2.43 -2.74
N GLN A 186 17.47 3.57 -2.35
CA GLN A 186 16.71 4.74 -1.94
C GLN A 186 16.53 5.67 -3.13
N VAL A 187 15.28 5.91 -3.51
CA VAL A 187 14.93 6.82 -4.61
C VAL A 187 14.50 8.14 -3.99
N MET A 188 15.43 9.09 -3.87
CA MET A 188 15.20 10.35 -3.18
C MET A 188 14.54 11.36 -4.11
N GLY A 189 13.43 11.95 -3.68
CA GLY A 189 12.71 12.94 -4.46
C GLY A 189 11.68 13.71 -3.66
N VAL A 190 10.97 14.59 -4.35
CA VAL A 190 9.87 15.39 -3.79
C VAL A 190 8.53 14.85 -4.27
N ASP A 191 7.61 14.65 -3.34
CA ASP A 191 6.21 14.37 -3.64
C ASP A 191 5.35 15.59 -3.24
N PRO A 192 4.95 16.44 -4.20
CA PRO A 192 4.29 17.72 -3.92
C PRO A 192 2.91 17.57 -3.25
N LEU A 193 2.32 16.37 -3.26
CA LEU A 193 0.97 16.13 -2.76
C LEU A 193 0.97 14.86 -1.90
N ARG A 194 1.52 14.94 -0.69
CA ARG A 194 1.35 13.87 0.30
C ARG A 194 -0.05 13.89 0.88
N PHE A 195 -0.98 13.24 0.20
CA PHE A 195 -1.92 12.38 0.91
C PHE A 195 -1.27 11.00 0.96
N PRO A 196 -1.27 10.28 2.10
CA PRO A 196 -0.92 8.86 2.09
C PRO A 196 -1.81 8.18 1.04
N GLU A 197 -1.19 7.83 -0.10
CA GLU A 197 -1.81 7.12 -1.21
C GLU A 197 -2.24 5.76 -0.70
N VAL A 198 -3.49 5.66 -0.26
CA VAL A 198 -4.12 4.39 0.02
C VAL A 198 -5.47 4.42 -0.67
N ASP A 199 -5.50 4.01 -1.93
CA ASP A 199 -6.78 3.68 -2.55
C ASP A 199 -7.37 2.44 -1.85
N THR A 200 -8.69 2.27 -1.92
CA THR A 200 -9.37 1.19 -1.18
C THR A 200 -8.96 -0.22 -1.62
N SER A 201 -8.35 -0.37 -2.81
CA SER A 201 -7.83 -1.64 -3.31
C SER A 201 -6.44 -1.93 -2.72
N SER A 202 -5.53 -0.96 -2.75
CA SER A 202 -4.21 -1.04 -2.13
C SER A 202 -4.32 -1.23 -0.62
N ALA A 203 -5.26 -0.57 0.05
CA ALA A 203 -5.57 -0.80 1.47
C ALA A 203 -5.77 -2.29 1.81
N LYS A 204 -6.44 -3.03 0.92
CA LYS A 204 -6.82 -4.43 1.16
C LYS A 204 -5.73 -5.41 0.75
N ASN A 205 -5.04 -5.12 -0.35
CA ASN A 205 -4.10 -6.04 -0.97
C ASN A 205 -2.66 -5.81 -0.48
N ASP A 206 -2.23 -4.55 -0.39
CA ASP A 206 -0.81 -4.19 -0.28
C ASP A 206 -0.37 -3.97 1.19
N PHE A 207 -1.31 -3.73 2.10
CA PHE A 207 -1.03 -3.49 3.52
C PHE A 207 -1.33 -4.69 4.42
N GLY A 208 -1.60 -5.87 3.85
CA GLY A 208 -1.87 -7.08 4.64
C GLY A 208 -3.15 -7.00 5.46
N GLY A 209 -4.14 -6.21 5.01
CA GLY A 209 -5.42 -6.00 5.69
C GLY A 209 -5.92 -4.57 5.59
N PHE A 210 -7.24 -4.40 5.39
CA PHE A 210 -7.89 -3.08 5.23
C PHE A 210 -7.57 -2.10 6.37
N TYR A 211 -7.35 -2.60 7.58
CA TYR A 211 -7.11 -1.80 8.78
C TYR A 211 -5.63 -1.50 9.04
N ASN A 212 -4.72 -2.06 8.24
CA ASN A 212 -3.27 -1.85 8.37
C ASN A 212 -2.74 -0.71 7.48
N ALA A 213 -3.59 -0.11 6.67
CA ALA A 213 -3.23 1.03 5.84
C ALA A 213 -2.82 2.23 6.72
N PRO A 214 -1.64 2.86 6.47
CA PRO A 214 -1.21 4.02 7.24
C PRO A 214 -2.15 5.21 6.97
N SER A 215 -2.54 5.92 8.03
CA SER A 215 -3.32 7.18 7.97
C SER A 215 -4.79 7.06 7.55
N TYR A 216 -5.48 6.01 8.00
CA TYR A 216 -6.93 5.97 7.89
C TYR A 216 -7.55 6.94 8.92
N PRO A 217 -8.52 7.81 8.54
CA PRO A 217 -9.39 8.40 9.54
C PRO A 217 -10.18 7.29 10.22
N ASN A 218 -10.43 7.42 11.52
CA ASN A 218 -11.31 6.46 12.18
C ASN A 218 -12.77 6.75 11.78
N LEU A 219 -13.77 6.00 12.29
CA LEU A 219 -15.16 6.17 11.83
C LEU A 219 -15.74 7.56 12.14
N SER A 220 -15.24 8.21 13.20
CA SER A 220 -15.77 9.45 13.73
C SER A 220 -14.81 10.63 13.59
N ASP A 221 -13.50 10.38 13.43
CA ASP A 221 -12.45 11.38 13.63
C ASP A 221 -11.32 11.31 12.61
N PHE A 222 -10.58 12.40 12.54
CA PHE A 222 -9.36 12.54 11.74
C PHE A 222 -8.20 12.94 12.64
N ALA A 223 -7.02 12.37 12.38
CA ALA A 223 -5.76 12.79 12.98
C ALA A 223 -4.71 13.01 11.89
N THR A 224 -3.91 14.06 12.03
CA THR A 224 -2.89 14.46 11.05
C THR A 224 -1.54 14.63 11.73
N LEU A 225 -0.50 14.09 11.08
CA LEU A 225 0.89 14.27 11.47
C LEU A 225 1.43 15.54 10.80
N GLN A 226 1.89 16.49 11.61
CA GLN A 226 2.50 17.72 11.13
C GLN A 226 3.97 17.51 10.78
N ALA A 227 4.56 18.42 10.00
CA ALA A 227 5.96 18.32 9.59
C ALA A 227 6.96 18.37 10.77
N ASP A 228 6.57 19.02 11.87
CA ASP A 228 7.34 19.06 13.12
C ASP A 228 7.16 17.80 14.00
N GLY A 229 6.40 16.82 13.53
CA GLY A 229 6.09 15.58 14.24
C GLY A 229 5.02 15.73 15.32
N SER A 230 4.31 16.86 15.41
CA SER A 230 3.15 17.04 16.29
C SER A 230 1.87 16.45 15.67
N ILE A 231 0.87 16.16 16.51
CA ILE A 231 -0.43 15.62 16.08
C ILE A 231 -1.54 16.64 16.28
N LYS A 232 -2.38 16.80 15.26
CA LYS A 232 -3.67 17.47 15.41
C LYS A 232 -4.80 16.53 15.04
N ALA A 233 -5.84 16.48 15.88
CA ALA A 233 -7.03 15.66 15.68
C ALA A 233 -8.30 16.48 15.85
N TRP A 234 -9.37 16.02 15.20
CA TRP A 234 -10.69 16.65 15.20
C TRP A 234 -11.78 15.59 14.99
N GLY A 235 -12.87 15.71 15.75
CA GLY A 235 -14.00 14.77 15.74
C GLY A 235 -14.62 14.59 17.13
N ASP A 236 -15.22 13.43 17.37
CA ASP A 236 -15.72 12.97 18.67
C ASP A 236 -14.56 12.74 19.66
N SER A 237 -14.59 13.44 20.79
CA SER A 237 -13.57 13.32 21.83
C SER A 237 -13.39 11.89 22.35
N ASN A 238 -14.47 11.10 22.39
CA ASN A 238 -14.43 9.71 22.88
C ASN A 238 -13.78 8.74 21.89
N SER A 239 -13.63 9.14 20.63
CA SER A 239 -12.99 8.31 19.58
C SER A 239 -11.57 8.79 19.24
N GLY A 240 -11.09 9.87 19.89
CA GLY A 240 -9.77 10.45 19.65
C GLY A 240 -9.78 11.70 18.76
N GLY A 241 -10.95 12.32 18.57
CA GLY A 241 -11.11 13.63 17.94
C GLY A 241 -10.61 14.82 18.78
N SER A 242 -10.16 14.58 20.01
CA SER A 242 -9.47 15.52 20.88
C SER A 242 -8.34 14.82 21.65
N ASP A 243 -7.69 15.53 22.58
CA ASP A 243 -6.72 14.97 23.53
C ASP A 243 -5.51 14.30 22.87
N THR A 244 -5.00 14.96 21.82
CA THR A 244 -3.80 14.51 21.13
C THR A 244 -2.59 14.51 22.08
N PRO A 245 -1.63 13.59 21.89
CA PRO A 245 -0.40 13.59 22.67
C PRO A 245 0.31 14.95 22.58
N ALA A 246 0.62 15.55 23.74
CA ALA A 246 1.16 16.91 23.83
C ALA A 246 2.62 17.08 23.33
N VAL A 247 3.27 16.00 22.89
CA VAL A 247 4.68 16.00 22.48
C VAL A 247 4.82 15.87 20.96
N SER A 248 5.91 16.36 20.39
CA SER A 248 6.26 16.20 18.97
C SER A 248 7.26 15.06 18.73
N GLY A 249 7.69 14.87 17.48
CA GLY A 249 8.64 13.82 17.08
C GLY A 249 8.01 12.47 16.72
N TYR A 250 6.71 12.43 16.45
CA TYR A 250 6.07 11.26 15.86
C TYR A 250 6.35 11.19 14.36
N THR A 251 6.42 9.97 13.83
CA THR A 251 6.69 9.74 12.40
C THR A 251 5.59 8.98 11.69
N LYS A 252 4.70 8.30 12.44
CA LYS A 252 3.54 7.58 11.89
C LYS A 252 2.32 7.67 12.83
N ILE A 253 1.13 7.64 12.23
CA ILE A 253 -0.16 7.50 12.92
C ILE A 253 -0.91 6.29 12.36
N TYR A 254 -1.53 5.55 13.27
CA TYR A 254 -2.35 4.37 13.02
C TYR A 254 -3.70 4.56 13.72
N SER A 255 -4.72 3.87 13.22
CA SER A 255 -6.08 4.00 13.74
C SER A 255 -6.77 2.64 13.82
N THR A 256 -7.52 2.41 14.89
CA THR A 256 -8.64 1.45 14.89
C THR A 256 -9.92 2.18 14.46
N ARG A 257 -11.09 1.58 14.71
CA ARG A 257 -12.38 2.23 14.43
C ARG A 257 -12.62 3.47 15.29
N TYR A 258 -12.11 3.50 16.52
CA TYR A 258 -12.42 4.53 17.53
C TYR A 258 -11.21 4.95 18.38
N ALA A 259 -9.99 4.64 17.93
CA ALA A 259 -8.77 5.04 18.63
C ALA A 259 -7.62 5.27 17.66
N PHE A 260 -6.59 5.95 18.14
CA PHE A 260 -5.35 6.20 17.42
C PHE A 260 -4.13 5.72 18.21
N ALA A 261 -3.08 5.37 17.47
CA ALA A 261 -1.76 5.10 17.99
C ALA A 261 -0.69 5.79 17.14
N THR A 262 0.39 6.22 17.77
CA THR A 262 1.52 6.91 17.14
C THR A 262 2.81 6.16 17.35
N LEU A 263 3.74 6.33 16.42
CA LEU A 263 5.09 5.76 16.49
C LEU A 263 6.13 6.87 16.32
N LYS A 264 7.18 6.85 17.15
CA LYS A 264 8.37 7.71 17.01
C LYS A 264 9.54 6.97 16.36
N ASP A 265 10.61 7.69 16.01
CA ASP A 265 11.83 7.11 15.44
C ASP A 265 12.59 6.18 16.39
N ASP A 266 12.51 6.44 17.70
CA ASP A 266 13.03 5.51 18.71
C ASP A 266 12.15 4.25 18.85
N GLY A 267 11.00 4.21 18.19
CA GLY A 267 10.03 3.14 18.25
C GLY A 267 9.11 3.19 19.48
N SER A 268 9.04 4.30 20.22
CA SER A 268 8.07 4.47 21.31
C SER A 268 6.66 4.74 20.79
N ILE A 269 5.65 4.28 21.54
CA ILE A 269 4.23 4.32 21.15
C ILE A 269 3.40 5.14 22.14
N LYS A 270 2.47 5.94 21.61
CA LYS A 270 1.39 6.57 22.39
C LYS A 270 0.05 6.34 21.70
N ALA A 271 -0.98 6.01 22.49
CA ALA A 271 -2.36 5.87 22.03
C ALA A 271 -3.30 6.84 22.75
N TRP A 272 -4.40 7.19 22.07
CA TRP A 272 -5.49 8.01 22.59
C TRP A 272 -6.82 7.65 21.90
N GLY A 273 -7.95 8.05 22.49
CA GLY A 273 -9.31 7.73 22.02
C GLY A 273 -10.00 6.70 22.91
N ASP A 274 -10.90 5.89 22.34
CA ASP A 274 -11.69 4.92 23.10
C ASP A 274 -10.78 3.82 23.69
N SER A 275 -10.74 3.73 25.02
CA SER A 275 -9.94 2.74 25.76
C SER A 275 -10.26 1.30 25.34
N ASN A 276 -11.53 0.99 25.09
CA ASN A 276 -11.94 -0.35 24.64
C ASN A 276 -11.45 -0.68 23.23
N SER A 277 -11.05 0.32 22.44
CA SER A 277 -10.57 0.19 21.07
C SER A 277 -9.05 0.39 20.94
N GLY A 278 -8.32 0.35 22.06
CA GLY A 278 -6.87 0.52 22.12
C GLY A 278 -6.41 1.98 22.26
N GLY A 279 -7.32 2.88 22.63
CA GLY A 279 -7.02 4.29 22.92
C GLY A 279 -6.31 4.52 24.25
N SER A 280 -6.09 3.48 25.04
CA SER A 280 -5.26 3.48 26.24
C SER A 280 -4.29 2.30 26.23
N ASP A 281 -3.40 2.24 27.20
CA ASP A 281 -2.57 1.07 27.48
C ASP A 281 -1.64 0.64 26.33
N ALA A 282 -1.21 1.63 25.52
CA ALA A 282 -0.12 1.44 24.57
C ALA A 282 1.12 0.87 25.29
N PRO A 283 1.84 -0.05 24.66
CA PRO A 283 2.96 -0.73 25.30
C PRO A 283 4.06 0.24 25.68
N ALA A 284 4.64 0.04 26.86
CA ALA A 284 5.78 0.81 27.33
C ALA A 284 7.07 0.40 26.62
N GLY A 285 8.04 1.33 26.56
CA GLY A 285 9.35 1.10 25.95
C GLY A 285 9.46 1.63 24.52
N SER A 286 10.52 1.17 23.86
CA SER A 286 10.96 1.62 22.53
C SER A 286 11.35 0.43 21.65
N GLY A 287 11.78 0.69 20.41
CA GLY A 287 12.22 -0.34 19.46
C GLY A 287 11.09 -1.01 18.66
N TYR A 288 9.87 -0.49 18.71
CA TYR A 288 8.81 -0.89 17.77
C TYR A 288 9.05 -0.26 16.40
N ILE A 289 8.89 -1.04 15.34
CA ILE A 289 9.14 -0.61 13.96
C ILE A 289 7.85 -0.37 13.18
N LYS A 290 6.74 -1.00 13.61
CA LYS A 290 5.44 -0.89 12.94
C LYS A 290 4.28 -1.26 13.86
N ILE A 291 3.15 -0.58 13.67
CA ILE A 291 1.86 -0.90 14.30
C ILE A 291 0.89 -1.40 13.22
N TYR A 292 0.04 -2.34 13.62
CA TYR A 292 -1.01 -2.97 12.85
C TYR A 292 -2.32 -2.87 13.61
N SER A 293 -3.44 -2.91 12.90
CA SER A 293 -4.75 -2.71 13.52
C SER A 293 -5.76 -3.74 13.04
N THR A 294 -6.63 -4.18 13.94
CA THR A 294 -7.96 -4.70 13.60
C THR A 294 -8.97 -3.57 13.74
N MET A 295 -10.27 -3.88 13.74
CA MET A 295 -11.30 -2.89 13.99
C MET A 295 -11.23 -2.28 15.41
N TYR A 296 -10.72 -3.01 16.41
CA TYR A 296 -10.78 -2.60 17.83
C TYR A 296 -9.50 -2.89 18.65
N ALA A 297 -8.44 -3.35 17.99
CA ALA A 297 -7.18 -3.65 18.66
C ALA A 297 -6.00 -3.26 17.79
N PHE A 298 -4.86 -3.07 18.46
CA PHE A 298 -3.58 -2.84 17.84
C PHE A 298 -2.61 -3.98 18.16
N ALA A 299 -1.65 -4.19 17.26
CA ALA A 299 -0.48 -5.03 17.48
C ALA A 299 0.77 -4.28 16.99
N ALA A 300 1.84 -4.26 17.77
CA ALA A 300 3.10 -3.63 17.42
C ALA A 300 4.21 -4.68 17.31
N LEU A 301 5.02 -4.54 16.26
CA LEU A 301 6.16 -5.39 15.94
C LEU A 301 7.47 -4.67 16.28
N LYS A 302 8.38 -5.37 16.93
CA LYS A 302 9.76 -4.91 17.17
C LYS A 302 10.73 -5.43 16.13
N ASP A 303 11.91 -4.83 16.08
CA ASP A 303 13.01 -5.22 15.19
C ASP A 303 13.51 -6.67 15.44
N ASP A 304 13.48 -7.12 16.70
CA ASP A 304 13.77 -8.52 17.06
C ASP A 304 12.65 -9.51 16.66
N GLY A 305 11.59 -9.00 16.06
CA GLY A 305 10.41 -9.73 15.65
C GLY A 305 9.51 -10.16 16.79
N SER A 306 9.60 -9.58 18.00
CA SER A 306 8.61 -9.79 19.06
C SER A 306 7.36 -8.91 18.86
N ILE A 307 6.21 -9.38 19.36
CA ILE A 307 4.91 -8.74 19.14
C ILE A 307 4.26 -8.38 20.48
N THR A 308 3.67 -7.18 20.55
CA THR A 308 2.81 -6.79 21.67
C THR A 308 1.45 -6.33 21.13
N ALA A 309 0.35 -6.80 21.72
CA ALA A 309 -1.00 -6.38 21.36
C ALA A 309 -1.69 -5.66 22.52
N TRP A 310 -2.60 -4.74 22.19
CA TRP A 310 -3.44 -4.01 23.15
C TRP A 310 -4.77 -3.57 22.52
N GLY A 311 -5.73 -3.15 23.35
CA GLY A 311 -7.11 -2.85 22.96
C GLY A 311 -8.06 -3.99 23.27
N ALA A 312 -9.15 -4.15 22.50
CA ALA A 312 -10.20 -5.11 22.82
C ALA A 312 -9.67 -6.58 22.81
N PRO A 313 -9.67 -7.31 23.94
CA PRO A 313 -9.06 -8.64 24.04
C PRO A 313 -9.62 -9.64 23.01
N GLY A 314 -10.95 -9.75 22.92
CA GLY A 314 -11.64 -10.65 21.98
C GLY A 314 -11.50 -10.29 20.49
N TRP A 315 -10.75 -9.25 20.13
CA TRP A 315 -10.54 -8.76 18.76
C TRP A 315 -9.05 -8.63 18.43
N GLY A 316 -8.21 -9.35 19.17
CA GLY A 316 -6.77 -9.39 18.97
C GLY A 316 -5.97 -8.44 19.86
N GLY A 317 -6.62 -7.78 20.83
CA GLY A 317 -5.97 -6.89 21.80
C GLY A 317 -5.25 -7.61 22.94
N SER A 318 -5.34 -8.93 22.99
CA SER A 318 -4.59 -9.81 23.91
C SER A 318 -4.04 -11.01 23.14
N ASP A 319 -3.24 -11.83 23.83
CA ASP A 319 -2.80 -13.15 23.33
C ASP A 319 -1.96 -13.11 22.06
N ALA A 320 -1.21 -12.01 21.86
CA ALA A 320 -0.16 -11.94 20.85
C ALA A 320 0.82 -13.11 21.05
N PRO A 321 1.28 -13.75 19.96
CA PRO A 321 2.10 -14.94 20.05
C PRO A 321 3.45 -14.62 20.72
N ALA A 322 3.86 -15.49 21.63
CA ALA A 322 5.13 -15.36 22.32
C ALA A 322 6.33 -15.66 21.40
N GLY A 323 7.47 -15.07 21.74
CA GLY A 323 8.75 -15.26 21.07
C GLY A 323 9.02 -14.24 19.97
N ASN A 324 10.10 -14.50 19.23
CA ASN A 324 10.75 -13.55 18.33
C ASN A 324 10.78 -14.08 16.87
N GLY A 325 11.33 -13.26 15.96
CA GLY A 325 11.55 -13.61 14.56
C GLY A 325 10.30 -13.55 13.67
N TYR A 326 9.26 -12.83 14.11
CA TYR A 326 8.17 -12.42 13.22
C TYR A 326 8.63 -11.25 12.35
N THR A 327 8.29 -11.28 11.07
CA THR A 327 8.68 -10.25 10.10
C THR A 327 7.53 -9.34 9.71
N ASN A 328 6.30 -9.84 9.79
CA ASN A 328 5.13 -9.08 9.37
C ASN A 328 3.87 -9.56 10.12
N ILE A 329 2.90 -8.66 10.25
CA ILE A 329 1.58 -8.94 10.82
C ILE A 329 0.53 -8.56 9.77
N TYR A 330 -0.51 -9.37 9.70
CA TYR A 330 -1.63 -9.23 8.80
C TYR A 330 -2.91 -9.20 9.62
N SER A 331 -3.95 -8.50 9.14
CA SER A 331 -5.19 -8.36 9.89
C SER A 331 -6.42 -8.60 9.03
N THR A 332 -7.36 -9.33 9.62
CA THR A 332 -8.77 -9.28 9.22
C THR A 332 -9.46 -8.16 10.00
N ARG A 333 -10.79 -8.13 9.96
CA ARG A 333 -11.56 -7.20 10.78
C ARG A 333 -11.36 -7.43 12.28
N TYR A 334 -11.12 -8.68 12.70
CA TYR A 334 -11.23 -9.09 14.11
C TYR A 334 -10.10 -10.02 14.60
N ALA A 335 -9.13 -10.34 13.75
CA ALA A 335 -8.01 -11.22 14.10
C ALA A 335 -6.73 -10.81 13.37
N PHE A 336 -5.60 -11.22 13.92
CA PHE A 336 -4.28 -11.02 13.36
C PHE A 336 -3.64 -12.37 12.98
N ALA A 337 -2.74 -12.33 12.00
CA ALA A 337 -1.83 -13.42 11.67
C ALA A 337 -0.41 -12.85 11.55
N ALA A 338 0.56 -13.47 12.22
CA ALA A 338 1.97 -13.08 12.15
C ALA A 338 2.79 -14.13 11.40
N LEU A 339 3.62 -13.65 10.48
CA LEU A 339 4.50 -14.45 9.64
C LEU A 339 5.93 -14.38 10.17
N LYS A 340 6.62 -15.51 10.21
CA LYS A 340 8.06 -15.60 10.52
C LYS A 340 8.91 -15.67 9.26
N ASP A 341 10.21 -15.41 9.41
CA ASP A 341 11.24 -15.62 8.39
C ASP A 341 11.19 -16.99 7.70
N ASN A 342 10.98 -18.05 8.48
CA ASN A 342 10.89 -19.42 7.96
C ASN A 342 9.55 -19.71 7.27
N GLY A 343 8.68 -18.70 7.17
CA GLY A 343 7.36 -18.80 6.60
C GLY A 343 6.36 -19.56 7.47
N SER A 344 6.60 -19.74 8.77
CA SER A 344 5.57 -20.25 9.70
C SER A 344 4.62 -19.14 10.15
N ILE A 345 3.37 -19.50 10.44
CA ILE A 345 2.30 -18.55 10.74
C ILE A 345 1.73 -18.84 12.14
N LYS A 346 1.48 -17.78 12.91
CA LYS A 346 0.66 -17.81 14.13
C LYS A 346 -0.50 -16.83 14.01
N GLU A 347 -1.65 -17.20 14.53
CA GLU A 347 -2.84 -16.34 14.55
C GLU A 347 -3.38 -16.14 15.95
N TRP A 348 -4.09 -15.04 16.15
CA TRP A 348 -4.80 -14.72 17.38
C TRP A 348 -5.93 -13.71 17.13
N GLY A 349 -6.90 -13.63 18.04
CA GLY A 349 -8.04 -12.72 17.95
C GLY A 349 -9.37 -13.43 18.21
N LEU A 350 -10.41 -13.01 17.50
CA LEU A 350 -11.79 -13.44 17.75
C LEU A 350 -11.97 -14.97 17.67
N SER A 351 -12.46 -15.56 18.77
CA SER A 351 -12.90 -16.96 18.81
C SER A 351 -14.01 -17.21 17.78
N GLY A 352 -13.94 -18.37 17.12
CA GLY A 352 -14.75 -18.72 15.95
C GLY A 352 -14.10 -18.36 14.62
N LEU A 353 -13.25 -17.32 14.57
CA LEU A 353 -12.44 -17.01 13.38
C LEU A 353 -11.12 -17.77 13.42
N VAL A 354 -10.44 -17.77 14.57
CA VAL A 354 -9.12 -18.43 14.76
C VAL A 354 -9.21 -19.89 15.20
N ASP A 355 -10.42 -20.43 15.33
CA ASP A 355 -10.61 -21.80 15.84
C ASP A 355 -10.10 -22.86 14.85
N SER A 356 -10.06 -22.53 13.55
CA SER A 356 -9.50 -23.43 12.52
C SER A 356 -7.98 -23.58 12.63
N GLY A 357 -7.30 -22.64 13.30
CA GLY A 357 -5.86 -22.55 13.33
C GLY A 357 -5.28 -22.00 12.01
N ALA A 358 -4.16 -21.29 12.14
CA ALA A 358 -3.30 -20.95 11.01
C ALA A 358 -2.74 -22.24 10.38
N PRO A 359 -2.46 -22.25 9.07
CA PRO A 359 -1.99 -23.45 8.39
C PRO A 359 -0.63 -23.88 8.94
N ALA A 360 -0.51 -25.18 9.21
CA ALA A 360 0.74 -25.76 9.67
C ALA A 360 1.83 -25.72 8.60
N GLY A 361 3.08 -25.77 9.05
CA GLY A 361 4.26 -25.81 8.19
C GLY A 361 4.91 -24.44 7.96
N ASN A 362 5.86 -24.45 7.03
CA ASN A 362 6.79 -23.37 6.72
C ASN A 362 6.71 -23.00 5.23
N GLY A 363 7.46 -21.97 4.84
CA GLY A 363 7.63 -21.54 3.45
C GLY A 363 6.49 -20.70 2.87
N TYR A 364 5.59 -20.18 3.72
CA TYR A 364 4.68 -19.11 3.30
C TYR A 364 5.46 -17.79 3.21
N THR A 365 5.21 -17.01 2.16
CA THR A 365 5.94 -15.76 1.90
C THR A 365 5.06 -14.53 1.99
N ASN A 366 3.75 -14.68 1.84
CA ASN A 366 2.81 -13.59 2.04
C ASN A 366 1.45 -14.08 2.57
N ILE A 367 0.73 -13.20 3.25
CA ILE A 367 -0.64 -13.44 3.73
C ILE A 367 -1.55 -12.34 3.20
N TYR A 368 -2.75 -12.71 2.80
CA TYR A 368 -3.79 -11.84 2.30
C TYR A 368 -5.04 -12.04 3.14
N SER A 369 -5.88 -11.01 3.23
CA SER A 369 -7.04 -11.05 4.14
C SER A 369 -8.30 -10.53 3.47
N THR A 370 -9.42 -11.19 3.77
CA THR A 370 -10.75 -10.58 3.69
C THR A 370 -11.13 -10.02 5.06
N ARG A 371 -12.39 -9.63 5.27
CA ARG A 371 -12.84 -9.22 6.60
C ARG A 371 -12.83 -10.33 7.64
N TYR A 372 -12.86 -11.61 7.22
CA TYR A 372 -13.11 -12.75 8.11
C TYR A 372 -12.28 -14.00 7.79
N ALA A 373 -11.36 -13.90 6.83
CA ALA A 373 -10.52 -15.02 6.41
C ALA A 373 -9.14 -14.55 5.98
N PHE A 374 -8.20 -15.48 6.00
CA PHE A 374 -6.85 -15.31 5.52
C PHE A 374 -6.55 -16.30 4.39
N ALA A 375 -5.58 -15.94 3.55
CA ALA A 375 -4.98 -16.80 2.56
C ALA A 375 -3.46 -16.59 2.53
N ALA A 376 -2.68 -17.65 2.63
CA ALA A 376 -1.22 -17.60 2.58
C ALA A 376 -0.72 -18.19 1.27
N LEU A 377 0.26 -17.51 0.67
CA LEU A 377 0.94 -17.89 -0.56
C LEU A 377 2.34 -18.41 -0.22
N LYS A 378 2.77 -19.48 -0.91
CA LYS A 378 4.15 -19.99 -0.88
C LYS A 378 4.94 -19.58 -2.12
N ASP A 379 6.26 -19.77 -2.07
CA ASP A 379 7.17 -19.52 -3.22
C ASP A 379 6.88 -20.38 -4.44
N ASP A 380 6.43 -21.62 -4.25
CA ASP A 380 5.98 -22.45 -5.36
C ASP A 380 4.65 -21.96 -5.96
N GLY A 381 4.04 -20.95 -5.34
CA GLY A 381 2.77 -20.39 -5.72
C GLY A 381 1.57 -21.22 -5.26
N SER A 382 1.72 -22.14 -4.30
CA SER A 382 0.59 -22.84 -3.68
C SER A 382 -0.09 -21.97 -2.60
N ILE A 383 -1.40 -22.18 -2.41
CA ILE A 383 -2.23 -21.34 -1.54
C ILE A 383 -2.91 -22.18 -0.45
N LYS A 384 -2.94 -21.65 0.78
CA LYS A 384 -3.78 -22.16 1.87
C LYS A 384 -4.65 -21.06 2.44
N ALA A 385 -5.94 -21.32 2.58
CA ALA A 385 -6.88 -20.41 3.23
C ALA A 385 -7.39 -20.99 4.54
N TRP A 386 -7.72 -20.11 5.48
CA TRP A 386 -8.28 -20.42 6.78
C TRP A 386 -9.13 -19.26 7.32
N GLY A 387 -9.91 -19.51 8.39
CA GLY A 387 -10.91 -18.58 8.91
C GLY A 387 -12.33 -18.93 8.48
N THR A 388 -13.21 -17.93 8.32
CA THR A 388 -14.63 -18.20 8.04
C THR A 388 -14.83 -18.75 6.61
N PRO A 389 -15.35 -19.99 6.42
CA PRO A 389 -15.45 -20.64 5.10
C PRO A 389 -16.15 -19.80 4.02
N GLY A 390 -17.36 -19.29 4.31
CA GLY A 390 -18.15 -18.49 3.37
C GLY A 390 -17.57 -17.11 3.00
N TRP A 391 -16.43 -16.74 3.60
CA TRP A 391 -15.72 -15.47 3.37
C TRP A 391 -14.30 -15.69 2.84
N GLY A 392 -14.05 -16.87 2.27
CA GLY A 392 -12.78 -17.26 1.67
C GLY A 392 -11.85 -18.02 2.61
N GLY A 393 -12.33 -18.44 3.78
CA GLY A 393 -11.54 -19.23 4.75
C GLY A 393 -11.42 -20.71 4.43
N SER A 394 -12.00 -21.14 3.32
CA SER A 394 -11.88 -22.49 2.77
C SER A 394 -11.77 -22.42 1.24
N ASP A 395 -11.52 -23.57 0.62
CA ASP A 395 -11.64 -23.75 -0.83
C ASP A 395 -10.69 -22.88 -1.67
N ALA A 396 -9.53 -22.53 -1.11
CA ALA A 396 -8.43 -21.98 -1.88
C ALA A 396 -8.10 -22.91 -3.07
N PRO A 397 -7.74 -22.35 -4.24
CA PRO A 397 -7.51 -23.15 -5.42
C PRO A 397 -6.34 -24.11 -5.22
N THR A 398 -6.49 -25.32 -5.75
CA THR A 398 -5.43 -26.32 -5.72
C THR A 398 -4.36 -26.03 -6.79
N GLY A 399 -3.18 -26.64 -6.60
CA GLY A 399 -2.03 -26.47 -7.49
C GLY A 399 -1.09 -25.34 -7.06
N SER A 400 -0.18 -25.00 -7.98
CA SER A 400 0.94 -24.09 -7.78
C SER A 400 1.04 -23.07 -8.93
N GLY A 401 2.03 -22.17 -8.85
CA GLY A 401 2.31 -21.14 -9.86
C GLY A 401 1.43 -19.90 -9.79
N TYR A 402 0.71 -19.67 -8.68
CA TYR A 402 0.12 -18.36 -8.41
C TYR A 402 1.20 -17.40 -7.92
N THR A 403 1.19 -16.18 -8.42
CA THR A 403 2.21 -15.17 -8.09
C THR A 403 1.67 -14.03 -7.26
N ASN A 404 0.35 -13.83 -7.23
CA ASN A 404 -0.27 -12.87 -6.34
C ASN A 404 -1.71 -13.26 -5.98
N ILE A 405 -2.19 -12.76 -4.84
CA ILE A 405 -3.60 -12.87 -4.41
C ILE A 405 -4.13 -11.46 -4.19
N TYR A 406 -5.36 -11.24 -4.63
CA TYR A 406 -6.09 -10.00 -4.43
C TYR A 406 -7.35 -10.32 -3.64
N SER A 407 -7.78 -9.42 -2.77
CA SER A 407 -8.95 -9.61 -1.93
C SER A 407 -9.91 -8.44 -2.02
N ASN A 408 -11.17 -8.74 -1.75
CA ASN A 408 -12.15 -7.73 -1.37
C ASN A 408 -12.64 -8.05 0.05
N SER A 409 -13.83 -7.56 0.43
CA SER A 409 -14.32 -7.77 1.80
C SER A 409 -14.61 -9.25 2.14
N SER A 410 -14.79 -10.13 1.15
CA SER A 410 -15.28 -11.51 1.37
C SER A 410 -14.81 -12.56 0.36
N ALA A 411 -14.07 -12.16 -0.66
CA ALA A 411 -13.60 -13.04 -1.71
C ALA A 411 -12.14 -12.75 -2.05
N PHE A 412 -11.49 -13.74 -2.65
CA PHE A 412 -10.13 -13.69 -3.12
C PHE A 412 -10.04 -14.02 -4.62
N ALA A 413 -9.03 -13.48 -5.28
CA ALA A 413 -8.66 -13.76 -6.66
C ALA A 413 -7.15 -13.98 -6.76
N ALA A 414 -6.71 -15.17 -7.14
CA ALA A 414 -5.30 -15.50 -7.37
C ALA A 414 -4.94 -15.38 -8.85
N LEU A 415 -3.80 -14.75 -9.12
CA LEU A 415 -3.24 -14.51 -10.45
C LEU A 415 -2.00 -15.39 -10.67
N LYS A 416 -1.85 -15.94 -11.87
CA LYS A 416 -0.65 -16.66 -12.33
C LYS A 416 0.20 -15.80 -13.27
N ASP A 417 1.43 -16.24 -13.54
CA ASP A 417 2.34 -15.58 -14.49
C ASP A 417 1.83 -15.55 -15.93
N ASP A 418 1.07 -16.56 -16.35
CA ASP A 418 0.40 -16.54 -17.66
C ASP A 418 -0.77 -15.54 -17.69
N GLY A 419 -1.12 -14.96 -16.55
CA GLY A 419 -2.22 -14.03 -16.37
C GLY A 419 -3.59 -14.70 -16.24
N SER A 420 -3.67 -16.01 -15.97
CA SER A 420 -4.93 -16.68 -15.63
C SER A 420 -5.35 -16.43 -14.18
N ILE A 421 -6.67 -16.43 -13.93
CA ILE A 421 -7.26 -16.05 -12.64
C ILE A 421 -8.09 -17.21 -12.06
N LYS A 422 -7.94 -17.46 -10.76
CA LYS A 422 -8.84 -18.31 -9.96
C LYS A 422 -9.41 -17.53 -8.79
N VAL A 423 -10.66 -17.80 -8.42
CA VAL A 423 -11.37 -17.07 -7.36
C VAL A 423 -11.99 -18.04 -6.36
N TRP A 424 -12.17 -17.58 -5.12
CA TRP A 424 -12.88 -18.30 -4.07
C TRP A 424 -13.43 -17.33 -3.01
N GLY A 425 -14.26 -17.85 -2.10
CA GLY A 425 -14.97 -17.06 -1.09
C GLY A 425 -16.41 -16.76 -1.50
N ALA A 426 -16.97 -15.63 -1.03
CA ALA A 426 -18.39 -15.33 -1.22
C ALA A 426 -18.76 -15.18 -2.72
N PRO A 427 -19.60 -16.05 -3.31
CA PRO A 427 -19.87 -16.08 -4.75
C PRO A 427 -20.38 -14.74 -5.30
N GLY A 428 -21.40 -14.17 -4.63
CA GLY A 428 -21.99 -12.89 -5.05
C GLY A 428 -21.05 -11.69 -4.96
N TRP A 429 -19.90 -11.83 -4.29
CA TRP A 429 -18.89 -10.77 -4.16
C TRP A 429 -17.63 -11.12 -4.96
N GLY A 430 -17.74 -11.95 -5.99
CA GLY A 430 -16.64 -12.29 -6.90
C GLY A 430 -15.80 -13.49 -6.45
N GLY A 431 -16.28 -14.26 -5.47
CA GLY A 431 -15.74 -15.58 -5.13
C GLY A 431 -16.14 -16.69 -6.12
N SER A 432 -16.92 -16.34 -7.15
CA SER A 432 -17.23 -17.16 -8.32
C SER A 432 -17.03 -16.33 -9.61
N ASP A 433 -17.18 -16.99 -10.76
CA ASP A 433 -17.25 -16.33 -12.07
C ASP A 433 -15.98 -15.55 -12.44
N ALA A 434 -14.81 -16.12 -12.11
CA ALA A 434 -13.52 -15.61 -12.57
C ALA A 434 -13.52 -15.37 -14.08
N PRO A 435 -12.90 -14.27 -14.56
CA PRO A 435 -12.67 -14.07 -15.98
C PRO A 435 -11.98 -15.27 -16.61
N THR A 436 -12.49 -15.74 -17.75
CA THR A 436 -11.83 -16.79 -18.53
C THR A 436 -10.65 -16.23 -19.32
N GLY A 437 -9.72 -17.13 -19.68
CA GLY A 437 -8.53 -16.80 -20.46
C GLY A 437 -7.32 -16.37 -19.61
N SER A 438 -6.33 -15.81 -20.29
CA SER A 438 -5.02 -15.45 -19.75
C SER A 438 -4.60 -14.03 -20.19
N GLY A 439 -3.41 -13.60 -19.78
CA GLY A 439 -2.83 -12.29 -20.11
C GLY A 439 -3.33 -11.11 -19.27
N TYR A 440 -4.02 -11.38 -18.15
CA TYR A 440 -4.26 -10.35 -17.13
C TYR A 440 -2.95 -10.07 -16.39
N THR A 441 -2.70 -8.79 -16.12
CA THR A 441 -1.44 -8.31 -15.53
C THR A 441 -1.63 -7.80 -14.11
N LYS A 442 -2.83 -7.33 -13.78
CA LYS A 442 -3.17 -6.77 -12.47
C LYS A 442 -4.66 -6.93 -12.19
N ILE A 443 -5.01 -7.13 -10.92
CA ILE A 443 -6.39 -7.17 -10.44
C ILE A 443 -6.57 -6.01 -9.45
N TYR A 444 -7.73 -5.39 -9.50
CA TYR A 444 -8.16 -4.33 -8.61
C TYR A 444 -9.45 -4.75 -7.95
N SER A 445 -9.71 -4.23 -6.75
CA SER A 445 -10.89 -4.60 -5.97
C SER A 445 -11.53 -3.38 -5.32
N ASN A 446 -12.82 -3.50 -5.03
CA ASN A 446 -13.52 -2.58 -4.12
C ASN A 446 -14.12 -3.38 -2.95
N ALA A 447 -15.24 -2.97 -2.36
CA ALA A 447 -15.87 -3.74 -1.29
C ALA A 447 -16.35 -5.13 -1.72
N ARG A 448 -16.89 -5.28 -2.94
CA ARG A 448 -17.65 -6.48 -3.36
C ARG A 448 -17.44 -6.91 -4.81
N ALA A 449 -16.57 -6.24 -5.55
CA ALA A 449 -16.28 -6.55 -6.93
C ALA A 449 -14.77 -6.49 -7.21
N PHE A 450 -14.40 -7.07 -8.34
CA PHE A 450 -13.04 -7.05 -8.89
C PHE A 450 -13.05 -6.53 -10.33
N ALA A 451 -11.90 -6.01 -10.76
CA ALA A 451 -11.62 -5.65 -12.15
C ALA A 451 -10.19 -6.08 -12.50
N ALA A 452 -10.01 -6.84 -13.58
CA ALA A 452 -8.71 -7.29 -14.06
C ALA A 452 -8.32 -6.54 -15.34
N LEU A 453 -7.05 -6.13 -15.41
CA LEU A 453 -6.45 -5.34 -16.50
C LEU A 453 -5.45 -6.18 -17.28
N LYS A 454 -5.53 -6.16 -18.60
CA LYS A 454 -4.53 -6.76 -19.51
C LYS A 454 -3.49 -5.74 -19.96
N ALA A 455 -2.38 -6.22 -20.51
CA ALA A 455 -1.31 -5.38 -21.07
C ALA A 455 -1.78 -4.49 -22.24
N ASP A 456 -2.79 -4.92 -23.01
CA ASP A 456 -3.40 -4.09 -24.06
C ASP A 456 -4.39 -3.04 -23.51
N GLY A 457 -4.54 -2.99 -22.19
CA GLY A 457 -5.43 -2.10 -21.48
C GLY A 457 -6.90 -2.48 -21.56
N SER A 458 -7.26 -3.71 -21.94
CA SER A 458 -8.63 -4.20 -21.82
C SER A 458 -8.96 -4.60 -20.37
N ILE A 459 -10.23 -4.41 -19.97
CA ILE A 459 -10.69 -4.61 -18.60
C ILE A 459 -11.82 -5.65 -18.56
N LYS A 460 -11.76 -6.55 -17.57
CA LYS A 460 -12.89 -7.43 -17.23
C LYS A 460 -13.24 -7.28 -15.75
N ALA A 461 -14.50 -6.97 -15.45
CA ALA A 461 -15.01 -6.94 -14.09
C ALA A 461 -15.91 -8.14 -13.78
N TRP A 462 -15.98 -8.50 -12.50
CA TRP A 462 -16.85 -9.55 -11.94
C TRP A 462 -17.16 -9.29 -10.45
N GLY A 463 -18.15 -9.99 -9.91
CA GLY A 463 -18.66 -9.82 -8.55
C GLY A 463 -19.99 -9.06 -8.49
N ASP A 464 -20.25 -8.35 -7.40
CA ASP A 464 -21.53 -7.68 -7.17
C ASP A 464 -21.81 -6.60 -8.24
N SER A 465 -22.95 -6.72 -8.92
CA SER A 465 -23.30 -5.84 -10.04
C SER A 465 -23.49 -4.38 -9.64
N GLY A 466 -24.01 -4.13 -8.42
CA GLY A 466 -24.16 -2.77 -7.88
C GLY A 466 -22.82 -2.13 -7.52
N PHE A 467 -21.78 -2.94 -7.34
CA PHE A 467 -20.43 -2.48 -7.01
C PHE A 467 -19.51 -2.46 -8.25
N GLY A 468 -20.05 -2.51 -9.46
CA GLY A 468 -19.25 -2.49 -10.68
C GLY A 468 -18.61 -3.83 -11.02
N GLY A 469 -19.14 -4.94 -10.50
CA GLY A 469 -18.84 -6.28 -11.00
C GLY A 469 -19.34 -6.51 -12.43
N ILE A 470 -20.13 -5.59 -12.97
CA ILE A 470 -20.51 -5.49 -14.38
C ILE A 470 -20.30 -4.06 -14.89
N GLY A 471 -20.37 -3.87 -16.21
CA GLY A 471 -20.33 -2.54 -16.82
C GLY A 471 -18.94 -1.93 -16.98
N ALA A 472 -17.88 -2.74 -16.85
CA ALA A 472 -16.53 -2.31 -17.22
C ALA A 472 -16.47 -1.82 -18.68
N PRO A 473 -15.63 -0.83 -18.99
CA PRO A 473 -15.49 -0.31 -20.35
C PRO A 473 -15.02 -1.39 -21.34
N THR A 474 -15.55 -1.34 -22.56
CA THR A 474 -15.28 -2.33 -23.61
C THR A 474 -14.13 -1.94 -24.53
N ASP A 475 -13.70 -0.69 -24.50
CA ASP A 475 -12.54 -0.19 -25.23
C ASP A 475 -11.22 -0.50 -24.50
N LYS A 476 -10.09 -0.25 -25.17
CA LYS A 476 -8.75 -0.62 -24.72
C LYS A 476 -7.88 0.61 -24.38
N GLY A 477 -6.65 0.35 -23.94
CA GLY A 477 -5.64 1.38 -23.68
C GLY A 477 -5.69 1.99 -22.27
N TYR A 478 -6.42 1.36 -21.34
CA TYR A 478 -6.34 1.72 -19.92
C TYR A 478 -5.00 1.26 -19.34
N THR A 479 -4.41 2.09 -18.48
CA THR A 479 -3.11 1.82 -17.84
C THR A 479 -3.26 1.53 -16.36
N GLU A 480 -4.27 2.09 -15.70
CA GLU A 480 -4.53 1.89 -14.27
C GLU A 480 -6.02 1.93 -13.96
N ILE A 481 -6.41 1.28 -12.87
CA ILE A 481 -7.78 1.30 -12.32
C ILE A 481 -7.69 1.74 -10.86
N TYR A 482 -8.65 2.55 -10.45
CA TYR A 482 -8.81 3.06 -9.10
C TYR A 482 -10.18 2.67 -8.58
N SER A 483 -10.31 2.52 -7.27
CA SER A 483 -11.58 2.14 -6.65
C SER A 483 -11.97 3.04 -5.49
N THR A 484 -13.27 3.33 -5.41
CA THR A 484 -13.92 3.70 -4.15
C THR A 484 -14.47 2.42 -3.49
N ASN A 485 -15.21 2.55 -2.41
CA ASN A 485 -15.83 1.39 -1.76
C ASN A 485 -16.81 0.63 -2.69
N SER A 486 -17.44 1.30 -3.66
CA SER A 486 -18.50 0.70 -4.50
C SER A 486 -18.43 1.04 -5.99
N ALA A 487 -17.36 1.68 -6.46
CA ALA A 487 -17.18 2.02 -7.86
C ALA A 487 -15.72 1.91 -8.30
N PHE A 488 -15.51 1.91 -9.62
CA PHE A 488 -14.20 1.93 -10.25
C PHE A 488 -14.06 3.11 -11.21
N ALA A 489 -12.83 3.54 -11.41
CA ALA A 489 -12.43 4.49 -12.44
C ALA A 489 -11.14 4.02 -13.12
N ALA A 490 -11.13 3.94 -14.45
CA ALA A 490 -9.97 3.53 -15.24
C ALA A 490 -9.39 4.73 -16.00
N LEU A 491 -8.07 4.87 -15.95
CA LEU A 491 -7.29 5.93 -16.57
C LEU A 491 -6.54 5.38 -17.80
N LYS A 492 -6.52 6.14 -18.90
CA LYS A 492 -5.69 5.85 -20.08
C LYS A 492 -4.42 6.70 -20.11
N ALA A 493 -3.47 6.29 -20.95
CA ALA A 493 -2.22 7.04 -21.19
C ALA A 493 -2.45 8.46 -21.77
N ASP A 494 -3.55 8.68 -22.50
CA ASP A 494 -3.93 10.01 -23.00
C ASP A 494 -4.65 10.87 -21.94
N GLY A 495 -4.80 10.33 -20.72
CA GLY A 495 -5.46 10.96 -19.60
C GLY A 495 -6.98 10.97 -19.69
N SER A 496 -7.61 10.17 -20.56
CA SER A 496 -9.07 9.97 -20.52
C SER A 496 -9.47 9.01 -19.40
N ILE A 497 -10.67 9.22 -18.84
CA ILE A 497 -11.18 8.46 -17.69
C ILE A 497 -12.55 7.86 -18.01
N LYS A 498 -12.76 6.60 -17.61
CA LYS A 498 -14.09 5.97 -17.54
C LYS A 498 -14.36 5.46 -16.14
N ALA A 499 -15.56 5.70 -15.63
CA ALA A 499 -16.02 5.16 -14.35
C ALA A 499 -17.23 4.25 -14.52
N TRP A 500 -17.37 3.28 -13.62
CA TRP A 500 -18.51 2.37 -13.56
C TRP A 500 -18.74 1.86 -12.12
N GLY A 501 -19.91 1.25 -11.88
CA GLY A 501 -20.35 0.81 -10.57
C GLY A 501 -21.39 1.75 -9.94
N ASP A 502 -21.44 1.83 -8.62
CA ASP A 502 -22.48 2.59 -7.93
C ASP A 502 -22.40 4.09 -8.23
N SER A 503 -23.50 4.66 -8.75
CA SER A 503 -23.58 6.06 -9.13
C SER A 503 -23.29 7.04 -7.99
N GLY A 504 -23.72 6.72 -6.77
CA GLY A 504 -23.49 7.51 -5.56
C GLY A 504 -22.06 7.45 -5.04
N PHE A 505 -21.27 6.46 -5.47
CA PHE A 505 -19.86 6.27 -5.08
C PHE A 505 -18.87 6.57 -6.20
N GLY A 506 -19.30 7.26 -7.26
CA GLY A 506 -18.44 7.70 -8.35
C GLY A 506 -18.41 6.78 -9.57
N GLY A 507 -19.34 5.82 -9.65
CA GLY A 507 -19.51 4.98 -10.84
C GLY A 507 -20.04 5.72 -12.06
N ILE A 508 -20.47 6.98 -11.90
CA ILE A 508 -20.84 7.88 -13.00
C ILE A 508 -20.23 9.27 -12.76
N GLY A 509 -20.21 10.09 -13.83
CA GLY A 509 -19.80 11.50 -13.73
C GLY A 509 -18.29 11.74 -13.80
N ALA A 510 -17.52 10.76 -14.28
CA ALA A 510 -16.12 10.96 -14.64
C ALA A 510 -15.97 12.09 -15.68
N PRO A 511 -14.88 12.87 -15.64
CA PRO A 511 -14.65 13.96 -16.58
C PRO A 511 -14.55 13.45 -18.03
N THR A 512 -15.07 14.25 -18.97
CA THR A 512 -15.06 13.93 -20.40
C THR A 512 -13.85 14.50 -21.14
N ASP A 513 -13.14 15.45 -20.54
CA ASP A 513 -11.89 15.99 -21.05
C ASP A 513 -10.70 15.07 -20.76
N LYS A 514 -9.56 15.34 -21.39
CA LYS A 514 -8.34 14.52 -21.33
C LYS A 514 -7.20 15.21 -20.58
N GLY A 515 -6.06 14.53 -20.48
CA GLY A 515 -4.82 15.06 -19.91
C GLY A 515 -4.70 14.87 -18.39
N TYR A 516 -5.56 14.06 -17.79
CA TYR A 516 -5.37 13.64 -16.40
C TYR A 516 -4.17 12.70 -16.31
N THR A 517 -3.34 12.91 -15.30
CA THR A 517 -2.13 12.12 -15.07
C THR A 517 -2.32 11.12 -13.94
N GLU A 518 -3.28 11.37 -13.05
CA GLU A 518 -3.46 10.59 -11.83
C GLU A 518 -4.89 10.71 -11.29
N ILE A 519 -5.35 9.69 -10.58
CA ILE A 519 -6.62 9.66 -9.86
C ILE A 519 -6.33 9.28 -8.41
N TYR A 520 -6.94 10.01 -7.48
CA TYR A 520 -7.03 9.66 -6.07
C TYR A 520 -8.46 9.26 -5.74
N SER A 521 -8.63 8.34 -4.81
CA SER A 521 -9.95 7.93 -4.33
C SER A 521 -10.02 7.96 -2.82
N ASN A 522 -11.25 8.13 -2.32
CA ASN A 522 -11.59 7.83 -0.95
C ASN A 522 -12.75 6.81 -0.91
N VAL A 523 -13.42 6.68 0.23
CA VAL A 523 -14.52 5.72 0.41
C VAL A 523 -15.62 5.90 -0.64
N ALA A 524 -15.92 7.11 -1.13
CA ALA A 524 -17.08 7.35 -1.99
C ALA A 524 -16.91 8.37 -3.12
N ALA A 525 -15.70 8.91 -3.32
CA ALA A 525 -15.43 9.89 -4.36
C ALA A 525 -14.04 9.66 -5.00
N PHE A 526 -13.91 10.16 -6.22
CA PHE A 526 -12.67 10.22 -6.96
C PHE A 526 -12.27 11.67 -7.22
N THR A 527 -10.97 11.92 -7.31
CA THR A 527 -10.36 13.19 -7.70
C THR A 527 -9.28 12.90 -8.74
N ALA A 528 -9.42 13.47 -9.94
CA ALA A 528 -8.40 13.37 -10.99
C ALA A 528 -7.63 14.69 -11.10
N ILE A 529 -6.33 14.60 -11.35
CA ILE A 529 -5.43 15.74 -11.49
C ILE A 529 -4.71 15.72 -12.84
N LYS A 530 -4.48 16.90 -13.42
CA LYS A 530 -3.67 17.10 -14.62
C LYS A 530 -2.27 17.60 -14.26
N ALA A 531 -1.34 17.51 -15.21
CA ALA A 531 0.03 17.99 -15.03
C ALA A 531 0.13 19.50 -14.70
N ASP A 532 -0.87 20.30 -15.09
CA ASP A 532 -0.95 21.74 -14.78
C ASP A 532 -1.56 22.03 -13.40
N GLY A 533 -1.90 21.00 -12.63
CA GLY A 533 -2.54 21.11 -11.31
C GLY A 533 -4.06 21.23 -11.35
N SER A 534 -4.69 21.24 -12.52
CA SER A 534 -6.16 21.27 -12.64
C SER A 534 -6.77 20.00 -12.05
N ILE A 535 -7.82 20.15 -11.24
CA ILE A 535 -8.51 19.04 -10.57
C ILE A 535 -9.96 18.87 -11.02
N ARG A 536 -10.43 17.63 -11.02
CA ARG A 536 -11.86 17.31 -11.13
C ARG A 536 -12.25 16.21 -10.15
N THR A 537 -13.36 16.43 -9.45
CA THR A 537 -13.89 15.47 -8.48
C THR A 537 -15.27 14.99 -8.85
N TRP A 538 -15.56 13.71 -8.62
CA TRP A 538 -16.89 13.12 -8.81
C TRP A 538 -17.18 12.03 -7.77
N GLY A 539 -18.41 11.52 -7.76
CA GLY A 539 -18.92 10.60 -6.72
C GLY A 539 -19.73 11.31 -5.65
N ASN A 540 -19.76 10.78 -4.42
CA ASN A 540 -20.64 11.33 -3.38
C ASN A 540 -20.27 12.79 -3.06
N PRO A 541 -21.20 13.77 -3.18
CA PRO A 541 -20.91 15.18 -2.91
C PRO A 541 -20.40 15.48 -1.50
N GLU A 542 -20.71 14.64 -0.51
CA GLU A 542 -20.20 14.73 0.88
C GLU A 542 -18.71 14.39 0.99
N TYR A 543 -18.18 13.59 0.04
CA TYR A 543 -16.81 13.06 0.06
C TYR A 543 -15.91 13.68 -1.02
N ARG A 544 -16.42 14.62 -1.81
CA ARG A 544 -15.60 15.31 -2.83
C ARG A 544 -14.69 16.33 -2.15
N VAL A 545 -13.43 16.37 -2.59
CA VAL A 545 -12.55 17.52 -2.32
C VAL A 545 -13.13 18.71 -3.07
N LYS A 546 -13.41 19.82 -2.37
CA LYS A 546 -13.99 21.03 -2.97
C LYS A 546 -12.97 22.13 -3.07
#